data_AF-A0A6B8RJX5-F1
#
_entry.id   AF-A0A6B8RJX5-F1
#
_cell.length_a   1.000
_cell.length_b   1.000
_cell.length_c   1.000
_cell.angle_alpha   90.00
_cell.angle_beta   90.00
_cell.angle_gamma   90.00
#
_symmetry.space_group_name_H-M   'P 1'
#
loop_
_entity.id
_entity.type
_entity.pdbx_description
1 polymer ?
#
loop_
_entity_poly.entity_id
_entity_poly.type
_entity_poly.pdbx_seq_one_letter_code
_entity_poly.pdbx_strand_id
1 'polypeptide(L)'
;MKKRLLVQIVALFTALMLVIPTVGFAANPVMNVNVGASTGAPLHGATGFLYGLYDGTTPDDSTLTGLNSLDMTGQMAPGGLQHGGGDAFKVADKWLRTGGKYIQIYMQDIYAQWPYPVNFTDYLAKVTTMANQVKNNPNRSKFLYVPFNEPDWIWYGTSGTKLTNFKNDWKTVFQKIRSIDSTAKIIGPNFEHYNSAAYRDFYTFAKANNVLPDYTSCMS
;
A
#
# COMPACT_ATOMS: atom_id res chain seq x y z
N MET A 1 -50.68 5.22 -61.20
CA MET A 1 -50.53 5.11 -59.73
C MET A 1 -49.47 4.10 -59.28
N LYS A 2 -49.46 2.84 -59.77
CA LYS A 2 -48.54 1.78 -59.31
C LYS A 2 -47.03 2.09 -59.40
N LYS A 3 -46.56 2.77 -60.45
CA LYS A 3 -45.14 3.15 -60.59
C LYS A 3 -44.66 4.23 -59.60
N ARG A 4 -45.51 5.21 -59.25
CA ARG A 4 -45.17 6.26 -58.27
C ARG A 4 -45.09 5.71 -56.85
N LEU A 5 -45.99 4.79 -56.49
CA LEU A 5 -45.97 4.11 -55.19
C LEU A 5 -44.72 3.24 -55.01
N LEU A 6 -44.29 2.54 -56.07
CA LEU A 6 -43.08 1.72 -56.05
C LEU A 6 -41.80 2.56 -55.85
N VAL A 7 -41.71 3.71 -56.54
CA VAL A 7 -40.57 4.64 -56.39
C VAL A 7 -40.53 5.24 -54.97
N GLN A 8 -41.68 5.58 -54.39
CA GLN A 8 -41.75 6.09 -53.01
C GLN A 8 -41.38 5.02 -51.97
N ILE A 9 -41.81 3.77 -52.15
CA ILE A 9 -41.44 2.66 -51.25
C ILE A 9 -39.94 2.36 -51.33
N VAL A 10 -39.37 2.33 -52.55
CA VAL A 10 -37.92 2.12 -52.72
C VAL A 10 -37.14 3.27 -52.08
N ALA A 11 -37.52 4.53 -52.33
CA ALA A 11 -36.85 5.68 -51.73
C ALA A 11 -36.93 5.69 -50.19
N LEU A 12 -38.06 5.27 -49.61
CA LEU A 12 -38.22 5.15 -48.16
C LEU A 12 -37.34 4.01 -47.59
N PHE A 13 -37.22 2.90 -48.29
CA PHE A 13 -36.35 1.78 -47.91
C PHE A 13 -34.86 2.15 -47.97
N THR A 14 -34.43 2.88 -49.01
CA THR A 14 -33.04 3.35 -49.12
C THR A 14 -32.71 4.38 -48.05
N ALA A 15 -33.66 5.28 -47.72
CA ALA A 15 -33.49 6.25 -46.64
C ALA A 15 -33.42 5.58 -45.26
N LEU A 16 -34.17 4.50 -45.02
CA LEU A 16 -34.14 3.78 -43.73
C LEU A 16 -32.84 2.99 -43.53
N MET A 17 -32.23 2.45 -44.59
CA MET A 17 -30.94 1.73 -44.50
C MET A 17 -29.75 2.64 -44.18
N LEU A 18 -29.85 3.95 -44.41
CA LEU A 18 -28.81 4.94 -44.10
C LEU A 18 -28.82 5.39 -42.62
N VAL A 19 -29.81 4.97 -41.83
CA VAL A 19 -29.98 5.37 -40.41
C VAL A 19 -29.64 4.22 -39.45
N ILE A 20 -29.02 3.13 -39.93
CA ILE A 20 -28.50 2.10 -39.02
C ILE A 20 -27.22 2.65 -38.38
N PRO A 21 -27.20 2.95 -37.06
CA PRO A 21 -25.98 3.41 -36.42
C PRO A 21 -24.94 2.29 -36.50
N THR A 22 -23.77 2.62 -37.04
CA THR A 22 -22.62 1.72 -36.98
C THR A 22 -22.14 1.67 -35.53
N VAL A 23 -22.13 0.48 -34.95
CA VAL A 23 -21.50 0.26 -33.63
C VAL A 23 -19.99 0.45 -33.83
N GLY A 24 -19.46 1.58 -33.36
CA GLY A 24 -18.02 1.83 -33.35
C GLY A 24 -17.36 0.94 -32.30
N PHE A 25 -16.54 -0.02 -32.73
CA PHE A 25 -15.63 -0.68 -31.81
C PHE A 25 -14.50 0.28 -31.46
N ALA A 26 -14.15 0.38 -30.18
CA ALA A 26 -12.91 1.05 -29.79
C ALA A 26 -11.75 0.40 -30.55
N ALA A 27 -10.83 1.21 -31.09
CA ALA A 27 -9.63 0.70 -31.72
C ALA A 27 -8.89 -0.25 -30.75
N ASN A 28 -8.30 -1.32 -31.29
CA ASN A 28 -7.52 -2.25 -30.47
C ASN A 28 -6.43 -1.49 -29.71
N PRO A 29 -6.23 -1.74 -28.41
CA PRO A 29 -5.14 -1.11 -27.67
C PRO A 29 -3.79 -1.52 -28.28
N VAL A 30 -2.93 -0.52 -28.54
CA VAL A 30 -1.59 -0.72 -29.10
C VAL A 30 -0.55 -0.33 -28.04
N MET A 31 0.41 -1.23 -27.79
CA MET A 31 1.58 -0.95 -26.95
C MET A 31 2.82 -0.78 -27.84
N ASN A 32 3.40 0.42 -27.84
CA ASN A 32 4.65 0.70 -28.56
C ASN A 32 5.82 0.69 -27.58
N VAL A 33 6.85 -0.11 -27.88
CA VAL A 33 8.07 -0.21 -27.06
C VAL A 33 9.27 0.24 -27.89
N ASN A 34 9.99 1.26 -27.42
CA ASN A 34 11.22 1.70 -28.05
C ASN A 34 12.43 0.99 -27.42
N VAL A 35 12.90 -0.08 -28.07
CA VAL A 35 14.07 -0.86 -27.60
C VAL A 35 15.41 -0.14 -27.76
N GLY A 36 15.46 0.98 -28.48
CA GLY A 36 16.65 1.82 -28.64
C GLY A 36 16.81 2.89 -27.56
N ALA A 37 15.80 3.09 -26.69
CA ALA A 37 15.80 4.09 -25.64
C ALA A 37 15.76 3.43 -24.25
N SER A 38 16.89 3.45 -23.54
CA SER A 38 16.97 2.95 -22.16
C SER A 38 16.32 3.93 -21.17
N THR A 39 15.58 3.40 -20.20
CA THR A 39 15.07 4.14 -19.04
C THR A 39 15.88 3.88 -17.76
N GLY A 40 17.04 3.21 -17.89
CA GLY A 40 17.87 2.75 -16.77
C GLY A 40 17.67 1.28 -16.43
N ALA A 41 18.37 0.81 -15.40
CA ALA A 41 18.27 -0.58 -14.94
C ALA A 41 16.95 -0.83 -14.18
N PRO A 42 16.36 -2.05 -14.28
CA PRO A 42 15.19 -2.41 -13.48
C PRO A 42 15.45 -2.27 -11.98
N LEU A 43 14.55 -1.59 -11.27
CA LEU A 43 14.71 -1.32 -9.84
C LEU A 43 14.05 -2.37 -8.93
N HIS A 44 13.12 -3.18 -9.47
CA HIS A 44 12.39 -4.23 -8.75
C HIS A 44 11.62 -3.78 -7.49
N GLY A 45 11.29 -2.48 -7.37
CA GLY A 45 10.61 -1.94 -6.18
C GLY A 45 9.17 -2.44 -5.96
N ALA A 46 8.57 -3.10 -6.96
CA ALA A 46 7.24 -3.71 -6.86
C ALA A 46 7.29 -5.21 -6.49
N THR A 47 8.47 -5.79 -6.31
CA THR A 47 8.60 -7.21 -5.96
C THR A 47 8.44 -7.40 -4.45
N GLY A 48 7.18 -7.48 -4.02
CA GLY A 48 6.82 -7.54 -2.61
C GLY A 48 5.36 -7.89 -2.39
N PHE A 49 5.02 -8.24 -1.15
CA PHE A 49 3.66 -8.68 -0.79
C PHE A 49 3.29 -8.27 0.62
N LEU A 50 2.03 -7.91 0.82
CA LEU A 50 1.41 -7.83 2.14
C LEU A 50 0.91 -9.23 2.52
N TYR A 51 1.35 -9.76 3.66
CA TYR A 51 1.02 -11.11 4.16
C TYR A 51 1.36 -12.27 3.21
N GLY A 52 2.35 -12.10 2.34
CA GLY A 52 2.79 -13.15 1.41
C GLY A 52 3.51 -14.34 2.09
N LEU A 53 3.86 -14.22 3.37
CA LEU A 53 4.46 -15.28 4.18
C LEU A 53 3.60 -15.51 5.41
N TYR A 54 3.24 -16.76 5.67
CA TYR A 54 2.45 -17.14 6.84
C TYR A 54 3.34 -17.43 8.05
N ASP A 55 4.45 -18.13 7.83
CA ASP A 55 5.43 -18.47 8.87
C ASP A 55 6.83 -18.75 8.26
N GLY A 56 7.73 -19.33 9.06
CA GLY A 56 9.09 -19.71 8.64
C GLY A 56 9.18 -20.87 7.64
N THR A 57 8.03 -21.44 7.23
CA THR A 57 7.92 -22.59 6.31
C THR A 57 7.00 -22.32 5.11
N THR A 58 5.99 -21.46 5.23
CA THR A 58 4.95 -21.24 4.20
C THR A 58 4.99 -19.82 3.62
N PRO A 59 5.06 -19.65 2.28
CA PRO A 59 5.22 -20.68 1.25
C PRO A 59 6.63 -21.27 1.22
N ASP A 60 6.85 -22.34 0.44
CA ASP A 60 8.19 -22.94 0.27
C ASP A 60 9.22 -21.92 -0.24
N ASP A 61 10.48 -22.11 0.15
CA ASP A 61 11.57 -21.20 -0.22
C ASP A 61 11.72 -21.06 -1.75
N SER A 62 11.49 -22.14 -2.50
CA SER A 62 11.57 -22.17 -3.97
C SER A 62 10.58 -21.21 -4.64
N THR A 63 9.38 -21.07 -4.06
CA THR A 63 8.36 -20.11 -4.52
C THR A 63 8.87 -18.68 -4.43
N LEU A 64 9.60 -18.35 -3.36
CA LEU A 64 10.16 -17.02 -3.14
C LEU A 64 11.40 -16.78 -4.00
N THR A 65 12.34 -17.73 -4.05
CA THR A 65 13.57 -17.57 -4.83
C THR A 65 13.33 -17.46 -6.33
N GLY A 66 12.25 -18.07 -6.84
CA GLY A 66 11.89 -18.00 -8.26
C GLY A 66 11.47 -16.61 -8.74
N LEU A 67 11.00 -15.74 -7.83
CA LEU A 67 10.59 -14.38 -8.17
C LEU A 67 11.76 -13.47 -8.52
N ASN A 68 12.92 -13.73 -7.91
CA ASN A 68 14.14 -12.95 -8.03
C ASN A 68 13.94 -11.47 -7.56
N SER A 69 14.96 -10.85 -6.98
CA SER A 69 14.90 -9.43 -6.56
C SER A 69 13.76 -9.06 -5.58
N LEU A 70 13.45 -9.91 -4.60
CA LEU A 70 12.49 -9.60 -3.52
C LEU A 70 12.92 -8.34 -2.75
N ASP A 71 12.03 -7.36 -2.63
CA ASP A 71 12.35 -6.07 -2.01
C ASP A 71 11.78 -5.97 -0.60
N MET A 72 10.45 -5.87 -0.48
CA MET A 72 9.79 -5.68 0.80
C MET A 72 8.55 -6.56 0.98
N THR A 73 8.30 -7.03 2.21
CA THR A 73 7.05 -7.70 2.58
C THR A 73 6.39 -6.99 3.76
N GLY A 74 5.07 -6.81 3.71
CA GLY A 74 4.28 -6.30 4.83
C GLY A 74 3.75 -7.42 5.70
N GLN A 75 3.88 -7.29 7.01
CA GLN A 75 3.60 -8.32 8.00
C GLN A 75 3.07 -7.72 9.31
N MET A 76 2.41 -8.54 10.12
CA MET A 76 1.91 -8.09 11.41
C MET A 76 3.07 -7.83 12.37
N ALA A 77 2.80 -6.98 13.37
CA ALA A 77 3.67 -6.82 14.51
C ALA A 77 4.08 -8.15 15.16
N PRO A 78 5.25 -8.20 15.82
CA PRO A 78 5.61 -9.33 16.67
C PRO A 78 4.53 -9.56 17.73
N GLY A 79 3.96 -10.78 17.78
CA GLY A 79 2.82 -11.10 18.64
C GLY A 79 1.48 -10.52 18.15
N GLY A 80 1.40 -10.10 16.89
CA GLY A 80 0.18 -9.62 16.25
C GLY A 80 -0.96 -10.64 16.28
N LEU A 81 -2.19 -10.13 16.26
CA LEU A 81 -3.41 -10.93 16.44
C LEU A 81 -4.39 -10.80 15.28
N GLN A 82 -4.17 -9.87 14.35
CA GLN A 82 -5.11 -9.56 13.29
C GLN A 82 -5.30 -10.71 12.30
N HIS A 83 -4.26 -11.52 12.12
CA HIS A 83 -4.25 -12.66 11.20
C HIS A 83 -3.76 -13.91 11.91
N GLY A 84 -4.10 -15.08 11.36
CA GLY A 84 -3.66 -16.37 11.90
C GLY A 84 -2.16 -16.65 11.73
N GLY A 85 -1.44 -15.83 10.96
CA GLY A 85 -0.01 -15.93 10.68
C GLY A 85 0.55 -14.60 10.16
N GLY A 86 1.81 -14.57 9.76
CA GLY A 86 2.48 -13.37 9.24
C GLY A 86 3.20 -12.54 10.30
N ASP A 87 3.58 -13.12 11.44
CA ASP A 87 4.36 -12.43 12.46
C ASP A 87 5.74 -12.04 11.88
N ALA A 88 6.06 -10.75 11.89
CA ALA A 88 7.28 -10.22 11.30
C ALA A 88 8.57 -10.89 11.80
N PHE A 89 8.63 -11.33 13.07
CA PHE A 89 9.80 -12.03 13.60
C PHE A 89 9.84 -13.49 13.15
N LYS A 90 8.69 -14.16 13.06
CA LYS A 90 8.63 -15.58 12.65
C LYS A 90 8.95 -15.78 11.17
N VAL A 91 8.65 -14.80 10.32
CA VAL A 91 8.92 -14.89 8.88
C VAL A 91 10.28 -14.33 8.48
N ALA A 92 10.98 -13.62 9.38
CA ALA A 92 12.18 -12.86 9.03
C ALA A 92 13.30 -13.71 8.44
N ASP A 93 13.63 -14.83 9.09
CA ASP A 93 14.71 -15.70 8.63
C ASP A 93 14.43 -16.30 7.25
N LYS A 94 13.16 -16.62 6.95
CA LYS A 94 12.74 -17.06 5.61
C LYS A 94 12.91 -15.94 4.60
N TRP A 95 12.31 -14.80 4.87
CA TRP A 95 12.34 -13.67 3.94
C TRP A 95 13.77 -13.29 3.55
N LEU A 96 14.65 -13.20 4.54
CA LEU A 96 16.05 -12.80 4.34
C LEU A 96 16.85 -13.89 3.61
N ARG A 97 16.70 -15.17 3.96
CA ARG A 97 17.44 -16.26 3.28
C ARG A 97 16.99 -16.47 1.83
N THR A 98 15.74 -16.12 1.50
CA THR A 98 15.23 -16.17 0.12
C THR A 98 15.54 -14.92 -0.71
N GLY A 99 16.32 -13.97 -0.16
CA GLY A 99 16.81 -12.78 -0.87
C GLY A 99 15.98 -11.51 -0.67
N GLY A 100 15.00 -11.52 0.23
CA GLY A 100 14.22 -10.34 0.59
C GLY A 100 15.04 -9.29 1.35
N LYS A 101 14.75 -8.00 1.14
CA LYS A 101 15.54 -6.90 1.75
C LYS A 101 14.95 -6.37 3.05
N TYR A 102 13.64 -6.10 3.07
CA TYR A 102 12.99 -5.42 4.19
C TYR A 102 11.66 -6.05 4.58
N ILE A 103 11.27 -5.91 5.84
CA ILE A 103 10.01 -6.39 6.40
C ILE A 103 9.30 -5.18 7.03
N GLN A 104 8.15 -4.81 6.49
CA GLN A 104 7.31 -3.77 7.04
C GLN A 104 6.47 -4.35 8.18
N ILE A 105 6.51 -3.70 9.34
CA ILE A 105 5.75 -4.05 10.53
C ILE A 105 4.51 -3.16 10.58
N TYR A 106 3.36 -3.73 10.26
CA TYR A 106 2.06 -3.10 10.43
C TYR A 106 1.70 -3.11 11.92
N MET A 107 1.98 -1.99 12.59
CA MET A 107 1.97 -1.93 14.05
C MET A 107 0.56 -2.07 14.64
N GLN A 108 -0.47 -1.60 13.93
CA GLN A 108 -1.86 -1.73 14.39
C GLN A 108 -2.41 -3.16 14.31
N ASP A 109 -1.75 -4.06 13.57
CA ASP A 109 -2.10 -5.49 13.53
C ASP A 109 -1.77 -6.26 14.82
N ILE A 110 -1.31 -5.53 15.85
CA ILE A 110 -1.28 -6.00 17.24
C ILE A 110 -2.69 -6.27 17.81
N TYR A 111 -3.72 -5.64 17.23
CA TYR A 111 -5.12 -5.90 17.56
C TYR A 111 -5.67 -7.06 16.73
N ALA A 112 -6.72 -7.73 17.23
CA ALA A 112 -7.38 -8.84 16.53
C ALA A 112 -8.59 -8.37 15.67
N GLN A 113 -9.05 -7.14 15.91
CA GLN A 113 -10.29 -6.61 15.35
C GLN A 113 -10.05 -5.76 14.11
N TRP A 114 -11.02 -5.80 13.19
CA TRP A 114 -11.13 -4.87 12.07
C TRP A 114 -12.51 -4.18 12.06
N PRO A 115 -12.57 -2.85 12.07
CA PRO A 115 -11.48 -1.89 12.31
C PRO A 115 -10.87 -2.05 13.71
N TYR A 116 -9.63 -1.59 13.89
CA TYR A 116 -8.93 -1.66 15.18
C TYR A 116 -9.63 -0.82 16.26
N PRO A 117 -9.61 -1.23 17.53
CA PRO A 117 -10.18 -0.43 18.62
C PRO A 117 -9.49 0.94 18.74
N VAL A 118 -10.27 2.02 18.80
CA VAL A 118 -9.76 3.38 18.92
C VAL A 118 -9.39 3.66 20.39
N ASN A 119 -8.14 3.38 20.75
CA ASN A 119 -7.58 3.70 22.07
C ASN A 119 -6.11 4.08 21.95
N PHE A 120 -5.83 5.37 21.76
CA PHE A 120 -4.47 5.85 21.51
C PHE A 120 -3.51 5.61 22.69
N THR A 121 -3.99 5.69 23.94
CA THR A 121 -3.16 5.44 25.12
C THR A 121 -2.69 4.00 25.18
N ASP A 122 -3.60 3.04 24.98
CA ASP A 122 -3.24 1.62 24.88
C ASP A 122 -2.30 1.38 23.70
N TYR A 123 -2.61 1.98 22.54
CA TYR A 123 -1.80 1.81 21.34
C TYR A 123 -0.37 2.31 21.51
N LEU A 124 -0.17 3.48 22.11
CA LEU A 124 1.16 4.03 22.37
C LEU A 124 1.98 3.15 23.33
N ALA A 125 1.33 2.49 24.29
CA ALA A 125 1.96 1.50 25.14
C ALA A 125 2.41 0.27 24.33
N LYS A 126 1.56 -0.25 23.42
CA LYS A 126 1.92 -1.36 22.52
C LYS A 126 3.05 -0.98 21.55
N VAL A 127 3.02 0.23 20.98
CA VAL A 127 4.11 0.82 20.17
C VAL A 127 5.42 0.79 20.92
N THR A 128 5.40 1.19 22.20
CA THR A 128 6.60 1.19 23.05
C THR A 128 7.15 -0.23 23.22
N THR A 129 6.29 -1.21 23.46
CA THR A 129 6.69 -2.62 23.56
C THR A 129 7.30 -3.13 22.25
N MET A 130 6.60 -2.93 21.12
CA MET A 130 7.05 -3.38 19.80
C MET A 130 8.40 -2.76 19.41
N ALA A 131 8.58 -1.44 19.63
CA ALA A 131 9.83 -0.76 19.31
C ALA A 131 11.01 -1.27 20.14
N ASN A 132 10.80 -1.60 21.42
CA ASN A 132 11.84 -2.24 22.25
C ASN A 132 12.17 -3.66 21.78
N GLN A 133 11.16 -4.45 21.37
CA GLN A 133 11.39 -5.78 20.81
C GLN A 133 12.23 -5.70 19.53
N VAL A 134 11.89 -4.79 18.61
CA VAL A 134 12.63 -4.60 17.35
C VAL A 134 14.04 -4.08 17.61
N LYS A 135 14.23 -3.10 18.52
CA LYS A 135 15.56 -2.60 18.94
C LYS A 135 16.51 -3.74 19.35
N ASN A 136 15.97 -4.72 20.06
CA ASN A 136 16.71 -5.86 20.60
C ASN A 136 16.85 -7.04 19.62
N ASN A 137 16.25 -6.96 18.44
CA ASN A 137 16.33 -8.01 17.42
C ASN A 137 17.63 -7.87 16.59
N PRO A 138 18.38 -8.95 16.32
CA PRO A 138 19.58 -8.90 15.48
C PRO A 138 19.32 -8.36 14.06
N ASN A 139 18.12 -8.57 13.53
CA ASN A 139 17.67 -8.09 12.23
C ASN A 139 17.04 -6.68 12.27
N ARG A 140 17.23 -5.89 13.34
CA ARG A 140 16.56 -4.57 13.51
C ARG A 140 16.60 -3.65 12.30
N SER A 141 17.71 -3.64 11.55
CA SER A 141 17.90 -2.79 10.36
C SER A 141 17.10 -3.23 9.14
N LYS A 142 16.50 -4.43 9.20
CA LYS A 142 15.64 -5.01 8.16
C LYS A 142 14.16 -4.72 8.41
N PHE A 143 13.78 -4.27 9.61
CA PHE A 143 12.41 -3.94 9.95
C PHE A 143 12.10 -2.46 9.69
N LEU A 144 11.00 -2.21 8.99
CA LEU A 144 10.47 -0.88 8.70
C LEU A 144 9.13 -0.73 9.41
N TYR A 145 8.96 0.30 10.23
CA TYR A 145 7.73 0.49 11.01
C TYR A 145 6.66 1.14 10.13
N VAL A 146 5.45 0.58 10.11
CA VAL A 146 4.24 1.21 9.56
C VAL A 146 3.34 1.55 10.74
N PRO A 147 3.42 2.78 11.29
CA PRO A 147 2.78 3.09 12.56
C PRO A 147 1.26 3.23 12.47
N PHE A 148 0.70 3.47 11.30
CA PHE A 148 -0.74 3.50 11.11
C PHE A 148 -1.06 2.81 9.79
N ASN A 149 -2.09 1.98 9.80
CA ASN A 149 -2.66 1.36 8.62
C ASN A 149 -3.94 2.10 8.25
N GLU A 150 -4.03 2.59 7.02
CA GLU A 150 -5.21 3.27 6.48
C GLU A 150 -5.83 4.30 7.46
N PRO A 151 -5.03 5.24 8.01
CA PRO A 151 -5.51 6.11 9.08
C PRO A 151 -6.67 7.02 8.64
N ASP A 152 -6.79 7.29 7.34
CA ASP A 152 -7.90 8.03 6.75
C ASP A 152 -9.23 7.27 6.74
N TRP A 153 -9.21 5.94 6.72
CA TRP A 153 -10.41 5.11 6.77
C TRP A 153 -10.71 4.57 8.18
N ILE A 154 -9.69 4.14 8.93
CA ILE A 154 -9.87 3.40 10.18
C ILE A 154 -10.09 4.33 11.38
N TRP A 155 -9.09 5.13 11.77
CA TRP A 155 -9.16 5.95 13.00
C TRP A 155 -9.52 7.41 12.76
N TYR A 156 -9.19 7.95 11.59
CA TYR A 156 -9.21 9.39 11.36
C TYR A 156 -10.01 9.76 10.10
N GLY A 157 -9.34 10.36 9.11
CA GLY A 157 -9.90 11.00 7.94
C GLY A 157 -8.88 11.90 7.22
N THR A 158 -9.24 12.35 6.02
CA THR A 158 -8.38 13.14 5.13
C THR A 158 -8.50 14.66 5.29
N SER A 159 -9.31 15.16 6.23
CA SER A 159 -9.50 16.60 6.43
C SER A 159 -9.97 16.98 7.85
N GLY A 160 -10.01 18.28 8.14
CA GLY A 160 -10.56 18.86 9.36
C GLY A 160 -9.88 18.37 10.65
N THR A 161 -10.68 18.26 11.72
CA THR A 161 -10.21 17.80 13.03
C THR A 161 -9.66 16.37 12.97
N LYS A 162 -10.22 15.51 12.11
CA LYS A 162 -9.75 14.13 11.95
C LYS A 162 -8.30 14.07 11.44
N LEU A 163 -7.98 14.80 10.37
CA LEU A 163 -6.60 14.89 9.87
C LEU A 163 -5.68 15.58 10.89
N THR A 164 -6.18 16.55 11.64
CA THR A 164 -5.41 17.22 12.70
C THR A 164 -5.04 16.25 13.82
N ASN A 165 -5.99 15.41 14.26
CA ASN A 165 -5.76 14.37 15.25
C ASN A 165 -4.75 13.34 14.75
N PHE A 166 -4.87 12.88 13.49
CA PHE A 166 -3.88 11.98 12.89
C PHE A 166 -2.47 12.56 12.92
N LYS A 167 -2.30 13.83 12.52
CA LYS A 167 -0.99 14.50 12.52
C LYS A 167 -0.37 14.57 13.92
N ASN A 168 -1.17 14.85 14.95
CA ASN A 168 -0.70 14.90 16.34
C ASN A 168 -0.30 13.51 16.87
N ASP A 169 -1.10 12.49 16.59
CA ASP A 169 -0.83 11.11 17.00
C ASP A 169 0.36 10.52 16.24
N TRP A 170 0.47 10.83 14.93
CA TRP A 170 1.65 10.53 14.11
C TRP A 170 2.92 11.10 14.74
N LYS A 171 2.93 12.39 15.08
CA LYS A 171 4.08 13.04 15.72
C LYS A 171 4.47 12.31 17.01
N THR A 172 3.49 11.99 17.86
CA THR A 172 3.71 11.33 19.14
C THR A 172 4.31 9.93 18.96
N VAL A 173 3.74 9.13 18.06
CA VAL A 173 4.21 7.76 17.77
C VAL A 173 5.59 7.78 17.11
N PHE A 174 5.81 8.66 16.13
CA PHE A 174 7.11 8.84 15.47
C PHE A 174 8.21 9.17 16.48
N GLN A 175 7.97 10.16 17.35
CA GLN A 175 8.93 10.57 18.37
C GLN A 175 9.16 9.47 19.40
N LYS A 176 8.12 8.70 19.76
CA LYS A 176 8.28 7.53 20.65
C LYS A 176 9.21 6.48 20.03
N ILE A 177 8.98 6.09 18.78
CA ILE A 177 9.82 5.11 18.09
C ILE A 177 11.26 5.62 18.01
N ARG A 178 11.47 6.87 17.58
CA ARG A 178 12.82 7.47 17.48
C ARG A 178 13.52 7.67 18.82
N SER A 179 12.79 7.86 19.91
CA SER A 179 13.38 7.95 21.26
C SER A 179 13.94 6.61 21.74
N ILE A 180 13.36 5.50 21.30
CA ILE A 180 13.81 4.15 21.62
C ILE A 180 14.93 3.76 20.65
N ASP A 181 14.72 3.97 19.35
CA ASP A 181 15.70 3.73 18.31
C ASP A 181 15.81 4.92 17.35
N SER A 182 16.85 5.73 17.54
CA SER A 182 17.13 6.88 16.67
C SER A 182 17.42 6.47 15.22
N THR A 183 17.71 5.20 14.95
CA THR A 183 17.99 4.68 13.59
C THR A 183 16.80 4.00 12.93
N ALA A 184 15.69 3.80 13.65
CA ALA A 184 14.50 3.12 13.14
C ALA A 184 13.96 3.76 11.85
N LYS A 185 13.56 2.94 10.89
CA LYS A 185 12.98 3.40 9.63
C LYS A 185 11.46 3.37 9.70
N ILE A 186 10.83 4.50 9.43
CA ILE A 186 9.38 4.69 9.59
C ILE A 186 8.76 4.98 8.23
N ILE A 187 7.70 4.26 7.90
CA ILE A 187 6.91 4.35 6.68
C ILE A 187 5.59 5.05 6.99
N GLY A 188 5.13 5.94 6.10
CA GLY A 188 3.78 6.52 6.18
C GLY A 188 3.49 7.54 5.08
N PRO A 189 2.32 8.20 5.11
CA PRO A 189 1.26 8.09 6.12
C PRO A 189 0.40 6.83 5.99
N ASN A 190 0.55 6.07 4.89
CA ASN A 190 -0.17 4.83 4.63
C ASN A 190 -1.69 4.98 4.51
N PHE A 191 -2.14 6.07 3.87
CA PHE A 191 -3.56 6.28 3.56
C PHE A 191 -4.10 5.19 2.63
N GLU A 192 -5.38 4.85 2.78
CA GLU A 192 -6.12 3.85 1.99
C GLU A 192 -6.11 4.18 0.49
N HIS A 193 -6.10 5.47 0.14
CA HIS A 193 -6.02 5.93 -1.23
C HIS A 193 -5.27 7.27 -1.34
N TYR A 194 -4.85 7.63 -2.55
CA TYR A 194 -4.15 8.88 -2.78
C TYR A 194 -5.10 10.08 -2.72
N ASN A 195 -4.83 11.01 -1.79
CA ASN A 195 -5.48 12.31 -1.71
C ASN A 195 -4.45 13.44 -1.66
N SER A 196 -4.24 14.12 -2.78
CA SER A 196 -3.19 15.14 -2.92
C SER A 196 -3.25 16.27 -1.87
N ALA A 197 -4.46 16.67 -1.45
CA ALA A 197 -4.63 17.71 -0.44
C ALA A 197 -4.23 17.22 0.96
N ALA A 198 -4.67 16.02 1.35
CA ALA A 198 -4.32 15.41 2.62
C ALA A 198 -2.81 15.11 2.72
N TYR A 199 -2.21 14.59 1.65
CA TYR A 199 -0.76 14.39 1.55
C TYR A 199 -0.01 15.71 1.73
N ARG A 200 -0.38 16.76 1.00
CA ARG A 200 0.29 18.07 1.11
C ARG A 200 0.22 18.62 2.54
N ASP A 201 -0.95 18.54 3.19
CA ASP A 201 -1.10 19.00 4.57
C ASP A 201 -0.26 18.16 5.55
N PHE A 202 -0.35 16.83 5.46
CA PHE A 202 0.46 15.92 6.28
C PHE A 202 1.96 16.19 6.15
N TYR A 203 2.51 16.25 4.93
CA TYR A 203 3.94 16.47 4.71
C TYR A 203 4.40 17.87 5.12
N THR A 204 3.54 18.89 4.98
CA THR A 204 3.82 20.24 5.49
C THR A 204 3.98 20.23 7.01
N PHE A 205 3.04 19.61 7.71
CA PHE A 205 3.09 19.44 9.16
C PHE A 205 4.30 18.61 9.59
N ALA A 206 4.54 17.47 8.94
CA ALA A 206 5.60 16.54 9.29
C ALA A 206 6.98 17.18 9.14
N LYS A 207 7.19 17.96 8.06
CA LYS A 207 8.41 18.75 7.86
C LYS A 207 8.57 19.81 8.95
N ALA A 208 7.52 20.57 9.26
CA ALA A 208 7.58 21.62 10.28
C ALA A 208 7.84 21.10 11.70
N ASN A 209 7.54 19.82 11.95
CA ASN A 209 7.67 19.19 13.27
C ASN A 209 8.83 18.18 13.36
N ASN A 210 9.66 18.05 12.30
CA ASN A 210 10.75 17.07 12.22
C ASN A 210 10.30 15.61 12.42
N VAL A 211 9.17 15.24 11.81
CA VAL A 211 8.57 13.89 11.87
C VAL A 211 8.22 13.36 10.48
N LEU A 212 9.03 13.67 9.47
CA LEU A 212 8.91 13.11 8.13
C LEU A 212 9.16 11.59 8.15
N PRO A 213 8.34 10.76 7.49
CA PRO A 213 8.65 9.35 7.31
C PRO A 213 9.93 9.18 6.47
N ASP A 214 10.66 8.09 6.70
CA ASP A 214 11.80 7.70 5.86
C ASP A 214 11.34 7.22 4.47
N TYR A 215 10.15 6.60 4.39
CA TYR A 215 9.53 6.15 3.15
C TYR A 215 8.08 6.61 3.07
N THR A 216 7.71 7.17 1.92
CA THR A 216 6.32 7.51 1.61
C THR A 216 5.55 6.24 1.26
N SER A 217 4.36 6.06 1.84
CA SER A 217 3.44 4.98 1.47
C SER A 217 2.02 5.48 1.28
N CYS A 218 1.32 4.81 0.36
CA CYS A 218 -0.08 4.93 0.03
C CYS A 218 -0.58 3.52 -0.33
N MET A 219 -1.79 3.17 0.08
CA MET A 219 -2.56 2.08 -0.50
C MET A 219 -3.25 2.60 -1.78
N SER A 220 -3.74 1.68 -2.61
CA SER A 220 -4.21 1.87 -3.99
C SER A 220 -5.00 3.15 -4.27
#